data_AF-A0A165QXJ4-F1
#
_entry.id   AF-A0A165QXJ4-F1
#
_cell.length_a   1.000
_cell.length_b   1.000
_cell.length_c   1.000
_cell.angle_alpha   90.00
_cell.angle_beta   90.00
_cell.angle_gamma   90.00
#
_symmetry.space_group_name_H-M   'P 1'
#
loop_
_entity.id
_entity.type
_entity.pdbx_description
1 polymer ?
#
loop_
_entity_poly.entity_id
_entity_poly.type
_entity_poly.pdbx_seq_one_letter_code
_entity_poly.pdbx_strand_id
1 'polypeptide(L)'
;MLISVAVCRTSFMSLGLWLSQYMSLSSEIFADARMKLQLAKTCLEPVRMSEPAKRRDNGDQDRHEYVSEPEYPFPTRVDDSGTRFFLETQTGFNCRYEGHITVAPRWRLLPREELQDLFRSKVVAGAESVPGMEISHVSFQAYKSQNEDRMFVHTFTAGTLLGVLDGHGGIACVEATQRDLPPLLETALTSALDETRGAPFERVSSTIEAAFEWTFLEYDASLMGPVNEVISELRETWKDEDWTDDDLLDRWYWEAQGRNRGASAHVGTCALVAFIPHDMSHVWVACAGDSQALHGRYDMVSATWTPTALNDMHNGDNPREVERIVAEHPGEEGTVVNNRLLGKLHCTRAIGDHVMKVPASFAWKYMQWMRPVWIAPNSIIEEWTSTHPTGSYLTARPTVRHTALRRGDVLVLASDGLSGANQLRALSSDMKERLITSLAGIASASGDRTCDMSDFEQMIGHSLAWPSQGDLPAQSVLSNVLFGADDVKLAAEVTMEFPRGKGQWQDDISVLVAKVI
;
A
#
# COMPACT_ATOMS: atom_id res chain seq x y z
N MET A 1 64.24 23.91 18.08
CA MET A 1 65.50 23.16 17.94
C MET A 1 65.26 21.78 18.55
N LEU A 2 64.76 20.85 17.72
CA LEU A 2 65.36 19.54 17.38
C LEU A 2 65.28 18.52 18.54
N ILE A 3 64.25 17.65 18.57
CA ILE A 3 64.12 16.31 17.94
C ILE A 3 64.19 15.23 19.03
N SER A 4 63.14 14.41 19.13
CA SER A 4 63.14 12.97 18.76
C SER A 4 61.77 12.39 19.17
N VAL A 5 60.79 12.16 18.29
CA VAL A 5 60.73 11.25 17.11
C VAL A 5 61.11 9.81 17.46
N ALA A 6 60.20 9.09 18.15
CA ALA A 6 60.30 7.63 18.26
C ALA A 6 58.97 6.86 18.38
N VAL A 7 57.80 7.48 18.58
CA VAL A 7 56.56 6.73 18.89
C VAL A 7 55.50 6.76 17.77
N CYS A 8 55.71 7.48 16.66
CA CYS A 8 54.72 7.60 15.58
C CYS A 8 55.01 6.76 14.31
N ARG A 9 55.89 5.74 14.39
CA ARG A 9 56.23 4.92 13.21
C ARG A 9 55.63 3.52 13.18
N THR A 10 55.08 3.00 14.27
CA THR A 10 54.51 1.64 14.31
C THR A 10 53.00 1.57 14.02
N SER A 11 52.27 2.70 14.05
CA SER A 11 50.82 2.72 13.76
C SER A 11 50.47 3.07 12.31
N PHE A 12 51.44 3.51 11.49
CA PHE A 12 51.23 3.79 10.07
C PHE A 12 51.56 2.60 9.16
N MET A 13 52.41 1.66 9.60
CA MET A 13 52.72 0.46 8.80
C MET A 13 51.58 -0.57 8.78
N SER A 14 50.75 -0.64 9.83
CA SER A 14 49.57 -1.51 9.89
C SER A 14 48.41 -1.00 9.04
N LEU A 15 48.26 0.32 8.87
CA LEU A 15 47.24 0.91 7.99
C LEU A 15 47.61 0.73 6.49
N GLY A 16 48.90 0.82 6.15
CA GLY A 16 49.40 0.64 4.79
C GLY A 16 49.29 -0.80 4.26
N LEU A 17 49.41 -1.80 5.13
CA LEU A 17 49.22 -3.22 4.75
C LEU A 17 47.73 -3.56 4.53
N TRP A 18 46.82 -2.94 5.28
CA TRP A 18 45.37 -3.15 5.13
C TRP A 18 44.82 -2.47 3.87
N LEU A 19 45.28 -1.24 3.57
CA LEU A 19 44.95 -0.53 2.32
C LEU A 19 45.54 -1.21 1.07
N SER A 20 46.72 -1.83 1.18
CA SER A 20 47.35 -2.61 0.11
C SER A 20 46.56 -3.89 -0.23
N GLN A 21 46.09 -4.63 0.78
CA GLN A 21 45.24 -5.82 0.59
C GLN A 21 43.84 -5.47 0.06
N TYR A 22 43.24 -4.36 0.52
CA TYR A 22 41.94 -3.92 0.02
C TYR A 22 42.03 -3.42 -1.44
N MET A 23 43.14 -2.75 -1.79
CA MET A 23 43.42 -2.33 -3.17
C MET A 23 43.73 -3.52 -4.09
N SER A 24 44.38 -4.59 -3.62
CA SER A 24 44.63 -5.79 -4.43
C SER A 24 43.39 -6.68 -4.63
N LEU A 25 42.52 -6.79 -3.63
CA LEU A 25 41.22 -7.45 -3.76
C LEU A 25 40.29 -6.68 -4.71
N SER A 26 40.32 -5.34 -4.65
CA SER A 26 39.57 -4.53 -5.62
C SER A 26 40.12 -4.65 -7.04
N SER A 27 41.44 -4.74 -7.23
CA SER A 27 42.03 -4.81 -8.58
C SER A 27 41.82 -6.15 -9.27
N GLU A 28 41.73 -7.27 -8.53
CA GLU A 28 41.35 -8.58 -9.09
C GLU A 28 39.85 -8.65 -9.45
N ILE A 29 38.97 -8.05 -8.64
CA ILE A 29 37.52 -7.95 -8.92
C ILE A 29 37.26 -7.02 -10.12
N PHE A 30 37.98 -5.90 -10.23
CA PHE A 30 37.91 -5.00 -11.39
C PHE A 30 38.59 -5.58 -12.65
N ALA A 31 39.58 -6.47 -12.51
CA ALA A 31 40.20 -7.18 -13.64
C ALA A 31 39.28 -8.27 -14.22
N ASP A 32 38.54 -9.02 -13.39
CA ASP A 32 37.53 -9.99 -13.84
C ASP A 32 36.34 -9.28 -14.51
N ALA A 33 35.91 -8.14 -13.96
CA ALA A 33 34.88 -7.29 -14.58
C ALA A 33 35.36 -6.67 -15.92
N ARG A 34 36.63 -6.24 -16.01
CA ARG A 34 37.22 -5.76 -17.28
C ARG A 34 37.38 -6.85 -18.32
N MET A 35 37.77 -8.07 -17.93
CA MET A 35 37.91 -9.20 -18.86
C MET A 35 36.55 -9.63 -19.41
N LYS A 36 35.51 -9.62 -18.57
CA LYS A 36 34.11 -9.85 -18.98
C LYS A 36 33.58 -8.74 -19.89
N LEU A 37 33.95 -7.48 -19.68
CA LEU A 37 33.62 -6.36 -20.58
C LEU A 37 34.41 -6.39 -21.92
N GLN A 38 35.65 -6.88 -21.92
CA GLN A 38 36.49 -6.95 -23.12
C GLN A 38 36.02 -8.05 -24.10
N LEU A 39 35.48 -9.16 -23.57
CA LEU A 39 34.82 -10.23 -24.34
C LEU A 39 33.49 -9.76 -24.97
N ALA A 40 32.75 -8.89 -24.28
CA ALA A 40 31.52 -8.29 -24.81
C ALA A 40 31.81 -7.30 -25.97
N LYS A 41 32.95 -6.60 -25.94
CA LYS A 41 33.36 -5.64 -26.99
C LYS A 41 33.90 -6.28 -28.27
N THR A 42 34.46 -7.49 -28.21
CA THR A 42 35.00 -8.19 -29.40
C THR A 42 33.93 -8.88 -30.24
N CYS A 43 32.68 -8.95 -29.78
CA CYS A 43 31.55 -9.47 -30.55
C CYS A 43 30.76 -8.40 -31.33
N LEU A 44 31.22 -7.13 -31.33
CA LEU A 44 30.54 -6.00 -31.94
C LEU A 44 31.52 -5.22 -32.85
N GLU A 45 31.88 -5.79 -34.01
CA GLU A 45 32.35 -4.98 -35.14
C GLU A 45 31.18 -4.77 -36.13
N PRO A 46 30.97 -3.56 -36.67
CA PRO A 46 29.85 -3.28 -37.55
C PRO A 46 30.16 -3.78 -38.97
N VAL A 47 29.44 -4.80 -39.43
CA VAL A 47 29.43 -5.16 -40.86
C VAL A 47 28.67 -4.08 -41.62
N ARG A 48 29.34 -3.43 -42.58
CA ARG A 48 28.77 -2.43 -43.50
C ARG A 48 27.54 -3.00 -44.22
N MET A 49 26.41 -2.29 -44.14
CA MET A 49 25.22 -2.61 -44.93
C MET A 49 25.41 -2.19 -46.40
N SER A 50 25.10 -3.09 -47.32
CA SER A 50 24.81 -2.80 -48.73
C SER A 50 23.32 -3.07 -49.05
N GLU A 51 22.82 -2.34 -50.05
CA GLU A 51 21.42 -2.11 -50.47
C GLU A 51 20.45 -3.31 -50.59
N PRO A 52 19.11 -3.05 -50.57
CA PRO A 52 18.10 -4.11 -50.43
C PRO A 52 17.77 -4.79 -51.77
N ALA A 53 17.85 -6.12 -51.80
CA ALA A 53 17.41 -6.93 -52.94
C ALA A 53 16.18 -7.80 -52.59
N LYS A 54 15.05 -7.43 -53.23
CA LYS A 54 13.89 -8.21 -53.71
C LYS A 54 13.43 -9.48 -52.95
N ARG A 55 12.15 -9.42 -52.57
CA ARG A 55 11.21 -10.52 -52.23
C ARG A 55 11.48 -11.83 -52.99
N ARG A 56 11.50 -12.94 -52.24
CA ARG A 56 11.00 -14.25 -52.67
C ARG A 56 10.14 -14.85 -51.56
N ASP A 57 8.91 -15.19 -51.92
CA ASP A 57 8.04 -16.11 -51.19
C ASP A 57 8.70 -17.49 -51.10
N ASN A 58 8.61 -18.12 -49.92
CA ASN A 58 8.48 -19.56 -49.75
C ASN A 58 8.09 -19.88 -48.29
N GLY A 59 6.91 -20.49 -48.14
CA GLY A 59 6.59 -21.59 -47.23
C GLY A 59 6.92 -21.48 -45.73
N ASP A 60 5.86 -21.27 -44.94
CA ASP A 60 5.50 -22.02 -43.72
C ASP A 60 6.60 -22.39 -42.70
N GLN A 61 6.67 -21.62 -41.60
CA GLN A 61 6.81 -22.08 -40.21
C GLN A 61 7.02 -20.88 -39.27
N ASP A 62 6.22 -20.84 -38.19
CA ASP A 62 6.34 -20.07 -36.94
C ASP A 62 7.22 -18.80 -36.94
N ARG A 63 6.56 -17.64 -36.92
CA ARG A 63 7.19 -16.38 -36.51
C ARG A 63 6.40 -15.70 -35.39
N HIS A 64 6.83 -15.95 -34.17
CA HIS A 64 6.76 -14.96 -33.11
C HIS A 64 7.88 -13.94 -33.36
N GLU A 65 7.57 -12.71 -33.78
CA GLU A 65 8.55 -11.62 -33.82
C GLU A 65 8.15 -10.54 -32.81
N TYR A 66 9.00 -10.40 -31.80
CA TYR A 66 9.06 -9.28 -30.86
C TYR A 66 9.78 -8.10 -31.51
N VAL A 67 9.26 -6.89 -31.27
CA VAL A 67 10.03 -5.64 -31.38
C VAL A 67 10.34 -5.20 -29.95
N SER A 68 11.62 -5.17 -29.59
CA SER A 68 12.10 -4.62 -28.31
C SER A 68 13.27 -3.68 -28.57
N GLU A 69 13.16 -2.43 -28.12
CA GLU A 69 14.26 -1.50 -27.91
C GLU A 69 13.84 -0.46 -26.84
N PRO A 70 14.77 0.23 -26.13
CA PRO A 70 15.90 -0.31 -25.38
C PRO A 70 16.21 0.55 -24.12
N GLU A 71 15.68 0.23 -22.94
CA GLU A 71 16.21 0.83 -21.69
C GLU A 71 15.93 -0.06 -20.46
N TYR A 72 16.41 -1.32 -20.52
CA TYR A 72 16.31 -2.41 -19.54
C TYR A 72 15.15 -3.41 -19.71
N PRO A 73 15.36 -4.53 -20.43
CA PRO A 73 14.48 -5.69 -20.36
C PRO A 73 15.13 -6.79 -19.49
N PHE A 74 14.57 -7.06 -18.32
CA PHE A 74 14.78 -8.35 -17.66
C PHE A 74 14.23 -9.45 -18.57
N PRO A 75 14.96 -10.57 -18.76
CA PRO A 75 14.48 -11.67 -19.57
C PRO A 75 13.40 -12.39 -18.74
N THR A 76 12.12 -12.23 -19.09
CA THR A 76 11.03 -13.11 -18.64
C THR A 76 10.12 -13.43 -19.82
N ARG A 77 9.73 -14.70 -19.99
CA ARG A 77 8.70 -15.10 -20.95
C ARG A 77 7.36 -15.17 -20.23
N VAL A 78 6.30 -14.68 -20.87
CA VAL A 78 4.90 -14.78 -20.42
C VAL A 78 4.22 -15.85 -21.29
N ASP A 79 3.58 -16.85 -20.70
CA ASP A 79 2.76 -17.82 -21.43
C ASP A 79 1.31 -17.34 -21.63
N ASP A 80 0.47 -18.19 -22.21
CA ASP A 80 -0.94 -17.86 -22.49
C ASP A 80 -1.79 -17.71 -21.22
N SER A 81 -1.31 -18.22 -20.07
CA SER A 81 -1.91 -17.99 -18.75
C SER A 81 -1.44 -16.71 -18.06
N GLY A 82 -0.47 -15.98 -18.63
CA GLY A 82 0.11 -14.78 -18.00
C GLY A 82 1.35 -15.07 -17.13
N THR A 83 1.67 -16.35 -16.91
CA THR A 83 2.73 -16.78 -16.00
C THR A 83 4.11 -16.37 -16.50
N ARG A 84 4.89 -15.69 -15.65
CA ARG A 84 6.27 -15.29 -15.93
C ARG A 84 7.26 -16.40 -15.58
N PHE A 85 8.02 -16.81 -16.57
CA PHE A 85 9.16 -17.71 -16.43
C PHE A 85 10.45 -16.90 -16.38
N PHE A 86 11.36 -17.29 -15.51
CA PHE A 86 12.68 -16.68 -15.40
C PHE A 86 13.69 -17.42 -16.27
N LEU A 87 14.67 -16.67 -16.75
CA LEU A 87 15.78 -17.22 -17.52
C LEU A 87 16.71 -18.00 -16.60
N GLU A 88 16.76 -19.32 -16.73
CA GLU A 88 17.84 -20.10 -16.17
C GLU A 88 18.95 -20.25 -17.21
N THR A 89 20.07 -19.57 -17.00
CA THR A 89 21.29 -19.83 -17.77
C THR A 89 21.94 -21.10 -17.24
N GLN A 90 21.51 -22.27 -17.70
CA GLN A 90 22.29 -23.49 -17.48
C GLN A 90 23.62 -23.37 -18.24
N THR A 91 24.73 -23.32 -17.52
CA THR A 91 26.10 -23.25 -18.06
C THR A 91 26.54 -24.50 -18.85
N GLY A 92 25.65 -25.50 -19.01
CA GLY A 92 25.99 -26.82 -19.56
C GLY A 92 25.40 -27.20 -20.93
N PHE A 93 24.50 -26.39 -21.53
CA PHE A 93 23.78 -26.80 -22.75
C PHE A 93 24.00 -25.89 -23.96
N ASN A 94 25.24 -25.45 -24.17
CA ASN A 94 25.65 -24.92 -25.47
C ASN A 94 25.73 -26.09 -26.46
N CYS A 95 24.64 -26.43 -27.15
CA CYS A 95 24.71 -27.31 -28.31
C CYS A 95 25.52 -26.60 -29.39
N ARG A 96 26.78 -27.02 -29.59
CA ARG A 96 27.58 -26.67 -30.76
C ARG A 96 27.14 -27.56 -31.92
N TYR A 97 26.43 -26.98 -32.87
CA TYR A 97 26.23 -27.59 -34.18
C TYR A 97 26.88 -26.67 -35.22
N GLU A 98 27.81 -27.20 -36.00
CA GLU A 98 28.44 -26.49 -37.15
C GLU A 98 29.00 -25.09 -36.86
N GLY A 99 29.62 -24.88 -35.69
CA GLY A 99 30.29 -23.61 -35.38
C GLY A 99 29.36 -22.49 -34.86
N HIS A 100 28.05 -22.75 -34.74
CA HIS A 100 27.11 -21.85 -34.08
C HIS A 100 26.83 -22.30 -32.64
N ILE A 101 26.91 -21.37 -31.68
CA ILE A 101 26.43 -21.57 -30.31
C ILE A 101 24.94 -21.25 -30.34
N THR A 102 24.08 -22.26 -30.23
CA THR A 102 22.66 -22.02 -29.99
C THR A 102 22.45 -21.88 -28.48
N VAL A 103 22.34 -20.64 -28.00
CA VAL A 103 21.84 -20.40 -26.64
C VAL A 103 20.34 -20.61 -26.70
N ALA A 104 19.86 -21.77 -26.25
CA ALA A 104 18.43 -21.98 -26.03
C ALA A 104 18.13 -21.52 -24.60
N PRO A 105 17.67 -20.27 -24.37
CA PRO A 105 17.25 -19.84 -23.04
C PRO A 105 16.17 -20.80 -22.54
N ARG A 106 16.46 -21.52 -21.45
CA ARG A 106 15.45 -22.32 -20.77
C ARG A 106 14.76 -21.42 -19.77
N TRP A 107 13.45 -21.32 -19.95
CA TRP A 107 12.56 -20.54 -19.13
C TRP A 107 11.90 -21.48 -18.14
N ARG A 108 12.06 -21.25 -16.85
CA ARG A 108 11.36 -22.02 -15.82
C ARG A 108 10.75 -21.10 -14.78
N LEU A 109 9.66 -21.58 -14.17
CA LEU A 109 9.18 -21.02 -12.92
C LEU A 109 10.31 -21.18 -11.90
N LEU A 110 10.62 -20.13 -11.14
CA LEU A 110 11.57 -20.28 -10.04
C LEU A 110 10.99 -21.28 -9.03
N PRO A 111 11.84 -22.07 -8.36
CA PRO A 111 11.40 -22.89 -7.23
C PRO A 111 10.58 -22.05 -6.24
N ARG A 112 9.56 -22.65 -5.63
CA ARG A 112 8.69 -21.97 -4.65
C ARG A 112 9.48 -21.24 -3.56
N GLU A 113 10.57 -21.82 -3.09
CA GLU A 113 11.45 -21.20 -2.08
C GLU A 113 12.00 -19.83 -2.53
N GLU A 114 12.47 -19.72 -3.77
CA GLU A 114 12.96 -18.46 -4.34
C GLU A 114 11.82 -17.46 -4.56
N LEU A 115 10.65 -17.92 -5.01
CA LEU A 115 9.46 -17.06 -5.12
C LEU A 115 8.99 -16.54 -3.75
N GLN A 116 9.08 -17.39 -2.72
CA GLN A 116 8.79 -17.03 -1.34
C GLN A 116 9.80 -16.04 -0.77
N ASP A 117 11.08 -16.11 -1.15
CA ASP A 117 12.08 -15.09 -0.80
C ASP A 117 11.74 -13.74 -1.42
N LEU A 118 11.35 -13.73 -2.71
CA LEU A 118 10.90 -12.50 -3.37
C LEU A 118 9.65 -11.93 -2.70
N PHE A 119 8.67 -12.77 -2.40
CA PHE A 119 7.47 -12.35 -1.68
C PHE A 119 7.81 -11.79 -0.31
N ARG A 120 8.65 -12.48 0.47
CA ARG A 120 9.10 -12.02 1.79
C ARG A 120 9.85 -10.69 1.73
N SER A 121 10.58 -10.39 0.66
CA SER A 121 11.25 -9.09 0.51
C SER A 121 10.28 -7.91 0.32
N LYS A 122 9.02 -8.19 -0.05
CA LYS A 122 7.93 -7.21 -0.16
C LYS A 122 7.02 -7.17 1.07
N VAL A 123 7.26 -8.04 2.06
CA VAL A 123 6.36 -8.23 3.20
C VAL A 123 7.05 -7.82 4.50
N VAL A 124 6.33 -7.05 5.30
CA VAL A 124 6.70 -6.75 6.70
C VAL A 124 5.61 -7.31 7.60
N ALA A 125 5.94 -8.33 8.40
CA ALA A 125 5.00 -9.00 9.29
C ALA A 125 5.50 -9.02 10.73
N GLY A 126 4.58 -9.10 11.69
CA GLY A 126 4.89 -9.16 13.11
C GLY A 126 3.72 -9.65 13.96
N ALA A 127 4.01 -9.82 15.25
CA ALA A 127 3.02 -10.13 16.27
C ALA A 127 3.28 -9.29 17.52
N GLU A 128 2.19 -8.96 18.19
CA GLU A 128 2.18 -8.25 19.45
C GLU A 128 1.22 -8.95 20.41
N SER A 129 1.56 -8.96 21.70
CA SER A 129 0.65 -9.46 22.73
C SER A 129 0.32 -8.32 23.67
N VAL A 130 -0.96 -8.03 23.80
CA VAL A 130 -1.49 -7.07 24.76
C VAL A 130 -2.37 -7.82 25.77
N PRO A 131 -2.56 -7.32 27.00
CA PRO A 131 -3.37 -8.03 27.99
C PRO A 131 -4.77 -8.34 27.43
N GLY A 132 -5.12 -9.62 27.29
CA GLY A 132 -6.43 -10.04 26.77
C GLY A 132 -6.54 -10.18 25.25
N MET A 133 -5.50 -9.88 24.46
CA MET A 133 -5.48 -10.13 23.01
C MET A 133 -4.13 -10.61 22.47
N GLU A 134 -4.20 -11.48 21.46
CA GLU A 134 -3.07 -11.83 20.58
C GLU A 134 -3.25 -11.12 19.24
N ILE A 135 -2.26 -10.32 18.84
CA ILE A 135 -2.32 -9.51 17.61
C ILE A 135 -1.24 -10.01 16.66
N SER A 136 -1.60 -10.15 15.39
CA SER A 136 -0.65 -10.32 14.29
C SER A 136 -0.95 -9.31 13.20
N HIS A 137 0.09 -8.87 12.50
CA HIS A 137 -0.07 -7.91 11.41
C HIS A 137 0.87 -8.24 10.26
N VAL A 138 0.47 -7.85 9.05
CA VAL A 138 1.28 -7.98 7.85
C VAL A 138 1.01 -6.81 6.91
N SER A 139 2.05 -6.28 6.29
CA SER A 139 1.98 -5.31 5.20
C SER A 139 2.71 -5.88 3.99
N PHE A 140 2.10 -5.75 2.81
CA PHE A 140 2.62 -6.18 1.52
C PHE A 140 2.71 -4.97 0.60
N GLN A 141 3.93 -4.66 0.16
CA GLN A 141 4.16 -3.66 -0.87
C GLN A 141 3.95 -4.29 -2.24
N ALA A 142 2.96 -3.84 -3.00
CA ALA A 142 2.64 -4.43 -4.28
C ALA A 142 3.64 -4.02 -5.37
N TYR A 143 3.24 -3.12 -6.27
CA TYR A 143 4.06 -2.67 -7.40
C TYR A 143 4.53 -1.23 -7.28
N LYS A 144 3.98 -0.48 -6.31
CA LYS A 144 4.43 0.88 -6.03
C LYS A 144 5.89 0.84 -5.56
N SER A 145 6.65 1.89 -5.86
CA SER A 145 8.04 2.03 -5.41
C SER A 145 8.15 2.18 -3.90
N GLN A 146 7.07 2.58 -3.23
CA GLN A 146 6.92 2.71 -1.80
C GLN A 146 5.54 2.21 -1.42
N ASN A 147 5.46 1.50 -0.29
CA ASN A 147 4.19 1.12 0.31
C ASN A 147 3.53 2.37 0.93
N GLU A 148 2.28 2.63 0.57
CA GLU A 148 1.50 3.77 1.07
C GLU A 148 0.60 3.40 2.26
N ASP A 149 0.47 2.12 2.63
CA ASP A 149 -0.25 1.71 3.82
C ASP A 149 0.59 1.89 5.10
N ARG A 150 -0.09 2.09 6.23
CA ARG A 150 0.51 1.99 7.57
C ARG A 150 -0.44 1.25 8.52
N MET A 151 0.11 0.75 9.61
CA MET A 151 -0.67 0.16 10.70
C MET A 151 -0.13 0.63 12.05
N PHE A 152 -0.95 0.59 13.09
CA PHE A 152 -0.48 0.83 14.45
C PHE A 152 -1.23 0.00 15.48
N VAL A 153 -0.53 -0.35 16.54
CA VAL A 153 -1.09 -0.85 17.81
C VAL A 153 -0.69 0.15 18.88
N HIS A 154 -1.67 0.79 19.51
CA HIS A 154 -1.42 1.83 20.51
C HIS A 154 -2.16 1.49 21.80
N THR A 155 -1.41 1.00 22.79
CA THR A 155 -1.97 0.62 24.10
C THR A 155 -1.77 1.74 25.10
N PHE A 156 -2.83 2.05 25.85
CA PHE A 156 -2.88 3.12 26.83
C PHE A 156 -3.74 2.71 28.03
N THR A 157 -3.87 3.58 29.02
CA THR A 157 -4.50 3.25 30.31
C THR A 157 -5.94 2.76 30.20
N ALA A 158 -6.70 3.19 29.19
CA ALA A 158 -8.10 2.82 29.04
C ALA A 158 -8.35 1.62 28.11
N GLY A 159 -7.39 1.28 27.24
CA GLY A 159 -7.50 0.13 26.35
C GLY A 159 -6.42 0.11 25.26
N THR A 160 -6.76 -0.45 24.12
CA THR A 160 -5.89 -0.54 22.95
C THR A 160 -6.60 0.02 21.71
N LEU A 161 -5.88 0.82 20.93
CA LEU A 161 -6.26 1.20 19.57
C LEU A 161 -5.52 0.30 18.57
N LEU A 162 -6.26 -0.20 17.59
CA LEU A 162 -5.72 -0.91 16.43
C LEU A 162 -6.07 -0.09 15.19
N GLY A 163 -5.09 0.21 14.34
CA GLY A 163 -5.29 1.05 13.17
C GLY A 163 -4.73 0.42 11.90
N VAL A 164 -5.50 0.53 10.82
CA VAL A 164 -5.03 0.36 9.43
C VAL A 164 -5.30 1.66 8.70
N LEU A 165 -4.26 2.17 8.05
CA LEU A 165 -4.28 3.41 7.28
C LEU A 165 -3.85 3.07 5.86
N ASP A 166 -4.63 3.48 4.88
CA ASP A 166 -4.41 3.20 3.47
C ASP A 166 -4.14 4.55 2.79
N GLY A 167 -2.89 4.76 2.39
CA GLY A 167 -2.42 6.05 1.89
C GLY A 167 -2.46 6.13 0.37
N HIS A 168 -2.65 7.34 -0.15
CA HIS A 168 -2.68 7.55 -1.59
C HIS A 168 -2.15 8.92 -1.99
N GLY A 169 -1.47 8.96 -3.14
CA GLY A 169 -0.82 10.16 -3.65
C GLY A 169 0.53 10.46 -2.97
N GLY A 170 0.99 9.60 -2.08
CA GLY A 170 2.26 9.69 -1.38
C GLY A 170 2.14 9.35 0.11
N ILE A 171 3.28 9.16 0.77
CA ILE A 171 3.33 8.68 2.15
C ILE A 171 3.13 9.76 3.22
N ALA A 172 3.07 11.04 2.83
CA ALA A 172 3.15 12.13 3.81
C ALA A 172 1.94 12.22 4.76
N CYS A 173 0.73 12.00 4.23
CA CYS A 173 -0.49 12.04 5.05
C CYS A 173 -0.60 10.82 5.94
N VAL A 174 -0.36 9.61 5.39
CA VAL A 174 -0.41 8.37 6.16
C VAL A 174 0.63 8.33 7.27
N GLU A 175 1.85 8.83 7.05
CA GLU A 175 2.90 8.90 8.08
C GLU A 175 2.59 9.91 9.17
N ALA A 176 2.04 11.07 8.81
CA ALA A 176 1.55 12.03 9.79
C ALA A 176 0.41 11.42 10.62
N THR A 177 -0.54 10.75 9.96
CA THR A 177 -1.72 10.16 10.61
C THR A 177 -1.31 9.04 11.57
N GLN A 178 -0.42 8.14 11.15
CA GLN A 178 0.09 7.06 11.99
C GLN A 178 0.79 7.60 13.26
N ARG A 179 1.50 8.72 13.14
CA ARG A 179 2.25 9.33 14.25
C ARG A 179 1.34 10.11 15.20
N ASP A 180 0.42 10.89 14.66
CA ASP A 180 -0.26 11.96 15.42
C ASP A 180 -1.69 11.57 15.85
N LEU A 181 -2.41 10.75 15.08
CA LEU A 181 -3.80 10.39 15.39
C LEU A 181 -3.95 9.52 16.65
N PRO A 182 -3.12 8.47 16.89
CA PRO A 182 -3.27 7.61 18.07
C PRO A 182 -3.21 8.34 19.43
N PRO A 183 -2.22 9.22 19.72
CA PRO A 183 -2.17 9.94 20.99
C PRO A 183 -3.31 10.95 21.17
N LEU A 184 -3.82 11.53 20.07
CA LEU A 184 -5.00 12.40 20.10
C LEU A 184 -6.27 11.62 20.48
N LEU A 185 -6.45 10.43 19.88
CA LEU A 185 -7.55 9.53 20.22
C LEU A 185 -7.44 9.02 21.66
N GLU A 186 -6.26 8.64 22.13
CA GLU A 186 -6.04 8.29 23.54
C GLU A 186 -6.55 9.39 24.47
N THR A 187 -6.19 10.64 24.20
CA THR A 187 -6.59 11.78 25.02
C THR A 187 -8.10 11.96 25.03
N ALA A 188 -8.73 11.95 23.85
CA ALA A 188 -10.16 12.15 23.70
C ALA A 188 -10.98 11.00 24.32
N LEU A 189 -10.57 9.75 24.09
CA LEU A 189 -11.25 8.56 24.61
C LEU A 189 -11.09 8.43 26.12
N THR A 190 -9.92 8.77 26.67
CA THR A 190 -9.71 8.81 28.12
C THR A 190 -10.64 9.83 28.76
N SER A 191 -10.73 11.03 28.18
CA SER A 191 -11.67 12.07 28.65
C SER A 191 -13.14 11.62 28.56
N ALA A 192 -13.54 10.99 27.46
CA ALA A 192 -14.89 10.46 27.25
C ALA A 192 -15.27 9.41 28.32
N LEU A 193 -14.36 8.49 28.64
CA LEU A 193 -14.57 7.45 29.64
C LEU A 193 -14.62 8.01 31.06
N ASP A 194 -13.78 9.01 31.38
CA ASP A 194 -13.81 9.66 32.68
C ASP A 194 -15.08 10.50 32.90
N GLU A 195 -15.55 11.22 31.87
CA GLU A 195 -16.82 11.97 31.93
C GLU A 195 -18.02 11.06 32.15
N THR A 196 -18.00 9.87 31.55
CA THR A 196 -19.12 8.91 31.58
C THR A 196 -18.96 7.84 32.65
N ARG A 197 -18.04 8.03 33.61
CA ARG A 197 -17.82 7.06 34.69
C ARG A 197 -19.10 6.81 35.50
N GLY A 198 -19.57 5.56 35.49
CA GLY A 198 -20.81 5.16 36.17
C GLY A 198 -22.10 5.54 35.44
N ALA A 199 -22.02 6.08 34.22
CA ALA A 199 -23.17 6.33 33.38
C ALA A 199 -23.71 5.03 32.73
N PRO A 200 -24.96 5.02 32.24
CA PRO A 200 -25.47 3.93 31.40
C PRO A 200 -24.63 3.73 30.14
N PHE A 201 -24.57 2.49 29.65
CA PHE A 201 -23.77 2.11 28.48
C PHE A 201 -24.06 2.96 27.24
N GLU A 202 -25.33 3.29 27.00
CA GLU A 202 -25.74 4.10 25.84
C GLU A 202 -25.07 5.48 25.85
N ARG A 203 -24.94 6.10 27.04
CA ARG A 203 -24.23 7.38 27.17
C ARG A 203 -22.74 7.19 26.91
N VAL A 204 -22.12 6.15 27.49
CA VAL A 204 -20.70 5.84 27.27
C VAL A 204 -20.40 5.66 25.78
N SER A 205 -21.19 4.84 25.07
CA SER A 205 -21.02 4.60 23.64
C SER A 205 -21.16 5.91 22.84
N SER A 206 -22.20 6.70 23.09
CA SER A 206 -22.41 7.95 22.35
C SER A 206 -21.28 8.96 22.56
N THR A 207 -20.68 9.03 23.75
CA THR A 207 -19.54 9.92 24.03
C THR A 207 -18.25 9.41 23.37
N ILE A 208 -18.04 8.08 23.31
CA ILE A 208 -16.92 7.48 22.56
C ILE A 208 -17.05 7.77 21.06
N GLU A 209 -18.25 7.60 20.49
CA GLU A 209 -18.53 7.89 19.08
C GLU A 209 -18.28 9.37 18.75
N ALA A 210 -18.73 10.28 19.62
CA ALA A 210 -18.46 11.72 19.48
C ALA A 210 -16.96 12.05 19.60
N ALA A 211 -16.22 11.36 20.49
CA ALA A 211 -14.78 11.55 20.63
C ALA A 211 -14.02 11.15 19.35
N PHE A 212 -14.37 10.01 18.75
CA PHE A 212 -13.82 9.61 17.46
C PHE A 212 -14.10 10.64 16.37
N GLU A 213 -15.37 11.05 16.23
CA GLU A 213 -15.78 11.98 15.20
C GLU A 213 -15.04 13.32 15.31
N TRP A 214 -15.03 13.89 16.52
CA TRP A 214 -14.38 15.16 16.79
C TRP A 214 -12.86 15.09 16.53
N THR A 215 -12.19 14.04 17.03
CA THR A 215 -10.74 13.91 16.86
C THR A 215 -10.34 13.76 15.40
N PHE A 216 -11.08 12.98 14.60
CA PHE A 216 -10.80 12.84 13.16
C PHE A 216 -10.92 14.18 12.43
N LEU A 217 -12.00 14.92 12.69
CA LEU A 217 -12.27 16.21 12.03
C LEU A 217 -11.25 17.28 12.43
N GLU A 218 -10.93 17.40 13.72
CA GLU A 218 -9.95 18.38 14.20
C GLU A 218 -8.54 18.04 13.73
N TYR A 219 -8.15 16.75 13.75
CA TYR A 219 -6.86 16.32 13.23
C TYR A 219 -6.73 16.66 11.75
N ASP A 220 -7.72 16.31 10.94
CA ASP A 220 -7.72 16.61 9.51
C ASP A 220 -7.65 18.12 9.22
N ALA A 221 -8.44 18.93 9.94
CA ALA A 221 -8.40 20.39 9.83
C ALA A 221 -7.02 20.96 10.20
N SER A 222 -6.34 20.36 11.18
CA SER A 222 -5.01 20.80 11.62
C SER A 222 -3.93 20.66 10.54
N LEU A 223 -4.11 19.74 9.57
CA LEU A 223 -3.17 19.54 8.46
C LEU A 223 -3.03 20.79 7.57
N MET A 224 -4.05 21.66 7.55
CA MET A 224 -4.00 22.94 6.83
C MET A 224 -3.15 24.02 7.53
N GLY A 225 -2.74 23.83 8.79
CA GLY A 225 -1.90 24.78 9.52
C GLY A 225 -0.62 25.14 8.75
N PRO A 226 0.24 24.16 8.40
CA PRO A 226 1.42 24.39 7.58
C PRO A 226 1.16 25.03 6.21
N VAL A 227 0.01 24.73 5.58
CA VAL A 227 -0.40 25.36 4.32
C VAL A 227 -0.68 26.85 4.53
N ASN A 228 -1.43 27.19 5.58
CA ASN A 228 -1.77 28.56 5.92
C ASN A 228 -0.55 29.39 6.33
N GLU A 229 0.42 28.77 7.02
CA GLU A 229 1.72 29.40 7.31
C GLU A 229 2.44 29.80 6.02
N VAL A 230 2.59 28.87 5.08
CA VAL A 230 3.25 29.13 3.78
C VAL A 230 2.53 30.23 3.01
N ILE A 231 1.19 30.20 2.94
CA ILE A 231 0.41 31.25 2.25
C ILE A 231 0.59 32.61 2.92
N SER A 232 0.66 32.66 4.25
CA SER A 232 0.86 33.90 5.00
C SER A 232 2.26 34.48 4.76
N GLU A 233 3.30 33.64 4.82
CA GLU A 233 4.69 34.01 4.52
C GLU A 233 4.82 34.58 3.08
N LEU A 234 4.12 33.96 2.12
CA LEU A 234 4.09 34.43 0.72
C LEU A 234 3.42 35.82 0.59
N ARG A 235 2.29 36.04 1.25
CA ARG A 235 1.58 37.34 1.22
C ARG A 235 2.38 38.46 1.87
N GLU A 236 3.13 38.19 2.92
CA GLU A 236 3.97 39.20 3.57
C GLU A 236 5.19 39.58 2.71
N THR A 237 5.76 38.59 2.04
CA THR A 237 6.96 38.78 1.21
C THR A 237 6.63 39.48 -0.12
N TRP A 238 5.40 39.37 -0.61
CA TRP A 238 4.96 39.86 -1.93
C TRP A 238 3.74 40.76 -1.78
N LYS A 239 3.99 42.07 -1.67
CA LYS A 239 2.96 43.09 -1.44
C LYS A 239 2.25 43.58 -2.70
N ASP A 240 2.75 43.24 -3.88
CA ASP A 240 2.12 43.63 -5.15
C ASP A 240 0.97 42.67 -5.50
N GLU A 241 -0.19 43.23 -5.86
CA GLU A 241 -1.45 42.50 -6.06
C GLU A 241 -1.51 41.74 -7.40
N ASP A 242 -0.60 42.02 -8.33
CA ASP A 242 -0.59 41.46 -9.69
C ASP A 242 0.38 40.27 -9.78
N TRP A 243 -0.07 39.12 -9.30
CA TRP A 243 0.66 37.85 -9.46
C TRP A 243 0.40 37.30 -10.87
N THR A 244 1.44 36.92 -11.61
CA THR A 244 1.27 36.08 -12.80
C THR A 244 1.39 34.60 -12.43
N ASP A 245 0.76 33.71 -13.21
CA ASP A 245 0.87 32.25 -13.03
C ASP A 245 2.33 31.79 -13.14
N ASP A 246 3.15 32.49 -13.93
CA ASP A 246 4.58 32.24 -14.09
C ASP A 246 5.38 32.62 -12.82
N ASP A 247 5.01 33.70 -12.11
CA ASP A 247 5.66 34.13 -10.86
C ASP A 247 5.44 33.15 -9.70
N LEU A 248 4.26 32.49 -9.67
CA LEU A 248 3.95 31.44 -8.71
C LEU A 248 4.72 30.15 -9.04
N LEU A 249 4.78 29.78 -10.32
CA LEU A 249 5.44 28.58 -10.81
C LEU A 249 6.96 28.62 -10.62
N ASP A 250 7.61 29.74 -10.96
CA ASP A 250 9.08 29.91 -10.89
C ASP A 250 9.61 29.92 -9.44
N ARG A 251 8.82 30.41 -8.47
CA ARG A 251 9.24 30.44 -7.05
C ARG A 251 9.02 29.15 -6.31
N TRP A 252 7.91 28.47 -6.57
CA TRP A 252 7.63 27.16 -5.98
C TRP A 252 8.63 26.09 -6.47
N TYR A 253 9.17 26.27 -7.68
CA TYR A 253 10.28 25.47 -8.19
C TYR A 253 11.60 25.64 -7.40
N TRP A 254 11.79 26.73 -6.62
CA TRP A 254 13.11 27.13 -6.07
C TRP A 254 13.26 27.08 -4.53
N GLU A 255 12.18 27.07 -3.73
CA GLU A 255 12.24 26.69 -2.29
C GLU A 255 12.20 25.17 -2.06
N ALA A 256 12.72 24.45 -3.05
CA ALA A 256 13.29 23.11 -3.01
C ALA A 256 14.48 22.98 -2.03
N GLN A 257 14.43 23.62 -0.85
CA GLN A 257 15.39 23.52 0.27
C GLN A 257 14.84 22.65 1.42
N GLY A 258 13.83 21.80 1.19
CA GLY A 258 13.51 20.68 2.09
C GLY A 258 12.35 20.90 3.07
N ARG A 259 11.32 21.67 2.69
CA ARG A 259 10.10 21.82 3.52
C ARG A 259 8.84 21.59 2.68
N ASN A 260 8.54 20.31 2.45
CA ASN A 260 7.24 19.85 1.95
C ASN A 260 6.15 20.05 3.03
N ARG A 261 5.96 21.29 3.50
CA ARG A 261 5.20 21.64 4.70
C ARG A 261 3.71 21.31 4.57
N GLY A 262 3.15 21.42 3.37
CA GLY A 262 1.74 21.09 3.09
C GLY A 262 1.50 19.65 2.61
N ALA A 263 2.53 18.79 2.60
CA ALA A 263 2.44 17.46 1.99
C ALA A 263 1.29 16.61 2.52
N SER A 264 1.13 16.59 3.85
CA SER A 264 0.13 15.78 4.54
C SER A 264 -1.30 16.29 4.33
N ALA A 265 -1.47 17.59 4.04
CA ALA A 265 -2.76 18.13 3.64
C ALA A 265 -3.07 17.86 2.16
N HIS A 266 -2.03 17.78 1.32
CA HIS A 266 -2.16 17.64 -0.12
C HIS A 266 -2.52 16.22 -0.57
N VAL A 267 -1.89 15.22 0.05
CA VAL A 267 -2.17 13.79 -0.21
C VAL A 267 -3.11 13.24 0.86
N GLY A 268 -3.63 12.03 0.67
CA GLY A 268 -4.68 11.49 1.53
C GLY A 268 -4.34 10.15 2.17
N THR A 269 -5.16 9.80 3.14
CA THR A 269 -5.23 8.45 3.69
C THR A 269 -6.62 8.11 4.20
N CYS A 270 -7.09 6.91 3.88
CA CYS A 270 -8.20 6.27 4.58
C CYS A 270 -7.74 5.88 5.99
N ALA A 271 -8.63 5.98 6.97
CA ALA A 271 -8.34 5.66 8.37
C ALA A 271 -9.40 4.74 8.97
N LEU A 272 -8.98 3.53 9.36
CA LEU A 272 -9.79 2.53 10.05
C LEU A 272 -9.18 2.26 11.41
N VAL A 273 -9.90 2.62 12.48
CA VAL A 273 -9.39 2.54 13.85
C VAL A 273 -10.40 1.83 14.76
N ALA A 274 -9.96 0.78 15.44
CA ALA A 274 -10.72 0.07 16.45
C ALA A 274 -10.23 0.44 17.85
N PHE A 275 -11.14 0.81 18.76
CA PHE A 275 -10.88 0.96 20.18
C PHE A 275 -11.48 -0.19 20.97
N ILE A 276 -10.65 -0.84 21.79
CA ILE A 276 -11.01 -1.98 22.63
C ILE A 276 -10.60 -1.66 24.07
N PRO A 277 -11.54 -1.47 25.01
CA PRO A 277 -11.23 -1.29 26.42
C PRO A 277 -10.55 -2.52 27.04
N HIS A 278 -9.83 -2.32 28.15
CA HIS A 278 -9.09 -3.40 28.83
C HIS A 278 -9.94 -4.58 29.31
N ASP A 279 -11.25 -4.40 29.47
CA ASP A 279 -12.14 -5.48 29.88
C ASP A 279 -12.50 -6.43 28.73
N MET A 280 -12.08 -6.14 27.49
CA MET A 280 -12.30 -6.93 26.27
C MET A 280 -13.78 -7.26 26.03
N SER A 281 -14.69 -6.42 26.50
CA SER A 281 -16.13 -6.65 26.42
C SER A 281 -16.76 -6.02 25.17
N HIS A 282 -16.13 -4.98 24.63
CA HIS A 282 -16.68 -4.16 23.55
C HIS A 282 -15.58 -3.70 22.59
N VAL A 283 -15.99 -3.38 21.37
CA VAL A 283 -15.16 -2.70 20.37
C VAL A 283 -15.97 -1.62 19.69
N TRP A 284 -15.32 -0.46 19.48
CA TRP A 284 -15.82 0.61 18.62
C TRP A 284 -14.88 0.73 17.43
N VAL A 285 -15.42 0.72 16.22
CA VAL A 285 -14.64 0.87 14.99
C VAL A 285 -15.07 2.15 14.29
N ALA A 286 -14.15 3.09 14.18
CA ALA A 286 -14.28 4.32 13.41
C ALA A 286 -13.62 4.16 12.04
N CYS A 287 -14.32 4.52 10.97
CA CYS A 287 -13.81 4.44 9.61
C CYS A 287 -14.10 5.72 8.83
N ALA A 288 -13.07 6.29 8.21
CA ALA A 288 -13.18 7.29 7.16
C ALA A 288 -12.38 6.77 5.95
N GLY A 289 -13.09 6.19 4.98
CA GLY A 289 -12.49 5.51 3.82
C GLY A 289 -13.11 4.16 3.49
N ASP A 290 -12.42 3.40 2.66
CA ASP A 290 -12.83 2.12 2.08
C ASP A 290 -11.96 0.93 2.53
N SER A 291 -11.22 1.09 3.63
CA SER A 291 -10.66 -0.05 4.39
C SER A 291 -11.78 -0.80 5.14
N GLN A 292 -11.55 -2.08 5.48
CA GLN A 292 -12.59 -2.96 6.04
C GLN A 292 -12.20 -3.52 7.41
N ALA A 293 -13.14 -3.50 8.36
CA ALA A 293 -13.09 -4.20 9.63
C ALA A 293 -14.15 -5.30 9.70
N LEU A 294 -13.73 -6.49 10.11
CA LEU A 294 -14.58 -7.66 10.29
C LEU A 294 -14.45 -8.21 11.70
N HIS A 295 -15.58 -8.55 12.30
CA HIS A 295 -15.66 -9.38 13.50
C HIS A 295 -16.03 -10.81 13.12
N GLY A 296 -15.31 -11.76 13.67
CA GLY A 296 -15.53 -13.19 13.48
C GLY A 296 -15.89 -13.88 14.77
N ARG A 297 -17.01 -14.59 14.77
CA ARG A 297 -17.38 -15.50 15.85
C ARG A 297 -17.54 -16.91 15.31
N TYR A 298 -16.87 -17.86 15.96
CA TYR A 298 -17.02 -19.26 15.63
C TYR A 298 -18.37 -19.78 16.12
N ASP A 299 -19.17 -20.31 15.20
CA ASP A 299 -20.42 -21.01 15.51
C ASP A 299 -20.12 -22.52 15.66
N MET A 300 -20.34 -23.03 16.87
CA MET A 300 -20.14 -24.44 17.20
C MET A 300 -21.15 -25.37 16.52
N VAL A 301 -22.33 -24.86 16.12
CA VAL A 301 -23.39 -25.67 15.51
C VAL A 301 -23.13 -25.88 14.03
N SER A 302 -22.83 -24.80 13.30
CA SER A 302 -22.50 -24.89 11.87
C SER A 302 -21.05 -25.27 11.62
N ALA A 303 -20.18 -25.21 12.64
CA ALA A 303 -18.73 -25.36 12.52
C ALA A 303 -18.10 -24.36 11.53
N THR A 304 -18.63 -23.14 11.50
CA THR A 304 -18.17 -22.06 10.61
C THR A 304 -17.89 -20.77 11.36
N TRP A 305 -17.04 -19.93 10.80
CA TRP A 305 -16.88 -18.55 11.26
C TRP A 305 -17.99 -17.67 10.67
N THR A 306 -18.72 -16.99 11.55
CA THR A 306 -19.75 -16.03 11.17
C THR A 306 -19.13 -14.63 11.16
N PRO A 307 -19.01 -13.97 9.99
CA PRO A 307 -18.51 -12.61 9.92
C PRO A 307 -19.58 -11.59 10.31
N THR A 308 -19.15 -10.43 10.75
CA THR A 308 -19.96 -9.22 10.94
C THR A 308 -19.11 -8.01 10.58
N ALA A 309 -19.52 -7.28 9.53
CA ALA A 309 -18.84 -6.05 9.12
C ALA A 309 -18.99 -4.93 10.17
N LEU A 310 -17.86 -4.36 10.59
CA LEU A 310 -17.77 -3.33 11.62
C LEU A 310 -17.60 -1.91 11.06
N ASN A 311 -17.73 -1.71 9.74
CA ASN A 311 -17.85 -0.39 9.13
C ASN A 311 -18.65 -0.47 7.83
N ASP A 312 -19.11 0.69 7.36
CA ASP A 312 -19.55 0.86 5.98
C ASP A 312 -18.34 1.21 5.09
N MET A 313 -18.40 0.82 3.82
CA MET A 313 -17.40 1.19 2.82
C MET A 313 -17.69 2.61 2.33
N HIS A 314 -16.74 3.53 2.45
CA HIS A 314 -16.90 4.90 1.95
C HIS A 314 -16.27 5.07 0.57
N ASN A 315 -16.98 4.61 -0.46
CA ASN A 315 -16.60 4.73 -1.87
C ASN A 315 -17.84 4.87 -2.76
N GLY A 316 -17.63 5.02 -4.07
CA GLY A 316 -18.74 5.21 -5.02
C GLY A 316 -19.61 3.96 -5.28
N ASP A 317 -19.24 2.79 -4.77
CA ASP A 317 -20.10 1.59 -4.84
C ASP A 317 -21.17 1.58 -3.73
N ASN A 318 -21.00 2.40 -2.69
CA ASN A 318 -21.98 2.54 -1.61
C ASN A 318 -23.06 3.58 -1.98
N PRO A 319 -24.31 3.16 -2.28
CA PRO A 319 -25.35 4.09 -2.70
C PRO A 319 -25.68 5.14 -1.63
N ARG A 320 -25.49 4.84 -0.33
CA ARG A 320 -25.73 5.81 0.74
C ARG A 320 -24.72 6.95 0.73
N GLU A 321 -23.46 6.68 0.37
CA GLU A 321 -22.45 7.72 0.24
C GLU A 321 -22.69 8.57 -1.01
N VAL A 322 -23.09 7.94 -2.12
CA VAL A 322 -23.47 8.67 -3.33
C VAL A 322 -24.67 9.58 -3.06
N GLU A 323 -25.72 9.06 -2.42
CA GLU A 323 -26.91 9.84 -2.01
C GLU A 323 -26.54 10.99 -1.07
N ARG A 324 -25.65 10.75 -0.08
CA ARG A 324 -25.14 11.78 0.83
C ARG A 324 -24.46 12.91 0.06
N ILE A 325 -23.50 12.58 -0.81
CA ILE A 325 -22.74 13.58 -1.60
C ILE A 325 -23.70 14.39 -2.49
N VAL A 326 -24.62 13.72 -3.20
CA VAL A 326 -25.60 14.42 -4.05
C VAL A 326 -26.51 15.34 -3.23
N ALA A 327 -26.89 14.94 -2.02
CA ALA A 327 -27.70 15.77 -1.13
C ALA A 327 -26.93 16.96 -0.53
N GLU A 328 -25.63 16.83 -0.30
CA GLU A 328 -24.75 17.90 0.17
C GLU A 328 -24.48 18.96 -0.92
N HIS A 329 -24.56 18.57 -2.20
CA HIS A 329 -24.28 19.43 -3.36
C HIS A 329 -25.47 19.51 -4.34
N PRO A 330 -26.62 20.10 -3.92
CA PRO A 330 -27.83 20.07 -4.72
C PRO A 330 -27.69 20.86 -6.03
N GLY A 331 -27.98 20.19 -7.15
CA GLY A 331 -27.96 20.79 -8.49
C GLY A 331 -26.61 20.72 -9.21
N GLU A 332 -25.60 20.12 -8.59
CA GLU A 332 -24.30 19.86 -9.22
C GLU A 332 -24.29 18.45 -9.84
N GLU A 333 -23.94 18.37 -11.13
CA GLU A 333 -23.71 17.09 -11.83
C GLU A 333 -22.23 16.70 -11.73
N GLY A 334 -21.94 15.39 -11.72
CA GLY A 334 -20.56 14.91 -11.76
C GLY A 334 -19.84 14.86 -10.42
N THR A 335 -20.55 15.04 -9.29
CA THR A 335 -19.99 14.88 -7.94
C THR A 335 -19.45 13.47 -7.69
N VAL A 336 -20.05 12.45 -8.30
CA VAL A 336 -19.52 11.08 -8.40
C VAL A 336 -19.60 10.60 -9.84
N VAL A 337 -18.47 10.19 -10.42
CA VAL A 337 -18.35 9.71 -11.80
C VAL A 337 -17.54 8.42 -11.83
N ASN A 338 -18.05 7.38 -12.49
CA ASN A 338 -17.43 6.05 -12.54
C ASN A 338 -17.06 5.52 -11.14
N ASN A 339 -17.96 5.68 -10.17
CA ASN A 339 -17.78 5.31 -8.76
C ASN A 339 -16.59 5.99 -8.07
N ARG A 340 -16.16 7.16 -8.57
CA ARG A 340 -15.10 7.97 -7.99
C ARG A 340 -15.61 9.37 -7.68
N LEU A 341 -15.27 9.88 -6.51
CA LEU A 341 -15.54 11.26 -6.09
C LEU A 341 -14.88 12.23 -7.09
N LEU A 342 -15.67 13.12 -7.66
CA LEU A 342 -15.30 14.06 -8.73
C LEU A 342 -14.61 13.37 -9.94
N GLY A 343 -14.87 12.07 -10.14
CA GLY A 343 -14.23 11.24 -11.15
C GLY A 343 -12.74 10.96 -10.90
N LYS A 344 -12.22 11.25 -9.71
CA LYS A 344 -10.78 11.16 -9.37
C LYS A 344 -10.49 10.20 -8.21
N LEU A 345 -11.06 10.45 -7.04
CA LEU A 345 -10.73 9.71 -5.83
C LEU A 345 -11.67 8.52 -5.64
N HIS A 346 -11.14 7.36 -5.26
CA HIS A 346 -11.95 6.14 -5.11
C HIS A 346 -12.83 6.21 -3.85
N CYS A 347 -12.24 6.65 -2.75
CA CYS A 347 -12.94 6.85 -1.49
C CYS A 347 -13.75 8.16 -1.47
N THR A 348 -14.82 8.18 -0.69
CA THR A 348 -15.71 9.33 -0.47
C THR A 348 -15.46 10.01 0.88
N ARG A 349 -14.55 9.46 1.68
CA ARG A 349 -14.06 10.00 2.96
C ARG A 349 -12.59 9.65 3.13
N ALA A 350 -11.79 10.60 3.61
CA ALA A 350 -10.37 10.40 3.91
C ALA A 350 -9.85 11.55 4.79
N ILE A 351 -8.72 11.33 5.44
CA ILE A 351 -7.88 12.38 6.03
C ILE A 351 -6.95 12.91 4.93
N GLY A 352 -6.62 14.20 4.93
CA GLY A 352 -5.83 14.83 3.86
C GLY A 352 -6.67 15.20 2.64
N ASP A 353 -6.12 15.11 1.43
CA ASP A 353 -6.78 15.47 0.16
C ASP A 353 -7.52 16.81 0.21
N HIS A 354 -6.94 17.82 0.86
CA HIS A 354 -7.60 19.10 1.11
C HIS A 354 -7.97 19.82 -0.18
N VAL A 355 -7.39 19.43 -1.32
CA VAL A 355 -7.76 19.87 -2.66
C VAL A 355 -9.26 19.67 -2.96
N MET A 356 -9.89 18.67 -2.34
CA MET A 356 -11.33 18.38 -2.44
C MET A 356 -12.15 18.88 -1.24
N LYS A 357 -11.50 19.44 -0.22
CA LYS A 357 -12.13 19.91 1.03
C LYS A 357 -12.27 21.41 1.12
N VAL A 358 -11.36 22.14 0.49
CA VAL A 358 -11.35 23.61 0.42
C VAL A 358 -12.16 24.11 -0.79
N PRO A 359 -12.53 25.40 -0.86
CA PRO A 359 -13.16 25.96 -2.06
C PRO A 359 -12.29 25.72 -3.30
N ALA A 360 -12.91 25.35 -4.43
CA ALA A 360 -12.19 25.03 -5.67
C ALA A 360 -11.25 26.16 -6.13
N SER A 361 -11.65 27.42 -5.94
CA SER A 361 -10.82 28.60 -6.24
C SER A 361 -9.57 28.69 -5.36
N PHE A 362 -9.65 28.26 -4.10
CA PHE A 362 -8.50 28.18 -3.21
C PHE A 362 -7.58 27.02 -3.62
N ALA A 363 -8.15 25.84 -3.89
CA ALA A 363 -7.40 24.68 -4.35
C ALA A 363 -6.64 24.99 -5.65
N TRP A 364 -7.32 25.61 -6.61
CA TRP A 364 -6.74 26.11 -7.86
C TRP A 364 -5.61 27.11 -7.58
N LYS A 365 -5.85 28.15 -6.78
CA LYS A 365 -4.84 29.19 -6.57
C LYS A 365 -3.58 28.71 -5.84
N TYR A 366 -3.73 27.82 -4.86
CA TYR A 366 -2.65 27.50 -3.93
C TYR A 366 -2.25 26.02 -3.93
N MET A 367 -3.20 25.10 -3.98
CA MET A 367 -2.93 23.67 -3.79
C MET A 367 -2.49 22.95 -5.06
N GLN A 368 -2.87 23.41 -6.26
CA GLN A 368 -2.44 22.76 -7.51
C GLN A 368 -0.91 22.70 -7.67
N TRP A 369 -0.22 23.66 -7.05
CA TRP A 369 1.22 23.75 -7.09
C TRP A 369 1.89 22.75 -6.15
N MET A 370 1.14 22.18 -5.19
CA MET A 370 1.65 21.32 -4.13
C MET A 370 2.25 20.00 -4.59
N ARG A 371 3.17 19.48 -3.77
CA ARG A 371 3.87 18.21 -3.94
C ARG A 371 3.45 17.28 -2.79
N PRO A 372 3.63 15.95 -2.91
CA PRO A 372 4.30 15.20 -3.97
C PRO A 372 3.51 15.03 -5.27
N VAL A 373 2.18 15.12 -5.25
CA VAL A 373 1.34 14.93 -6.45
C VAL A 373 1.37 16.17 -7.33
N TRP A 374 1.95 16.05 -8.53
CA TRP A 374 1.83 17.10 -9.53
C TRP A 374 0.41 17.17 -10.07
N ILE A 375 -0.24 18.32 -9.90
CA ILE A 375 -1.49 18.62 -10.57
C ILE A 375 -1.19 19.64 -11.66
N ALA A 376 -1.45 19.30 -12.91
CA ALA A 376 -1.05 20.14 -14.04
C ALA A 376 -1.72 21.54 -13.96
N PRO A 377 -1.03 22.62 -14.34
CA PRO A 377 -1.70 23.88 -14.65
C PRO A 377 -2.65 23.69 -15.85
N ASN A 378 -3.83 24.31 -15.77
CA ASN A 378 -5.03 24.09 -16.61
C ASN A 378 -5.70 22.72 -16.40
N SER A 379 -5.70 22.25 -15.15
CA SER A 379 -6.25 20.94 -14.77
C SER A 379 -7.75 20.93 -14.50
N ILE A 380 -8.23 19.73 -14.18
CA ILE A 380 -9.53 19.43 -13.57
C ILE A 380 -9.92 20.39 -12.42
N ILE A 381 -8.96 20.95 -11.67
CA ILE A 381 -9.28 21.85 -10.55
C ILE A 381 -9.80 23.20 -11.08
N GLU A 382 -9.26 23.69 -12.19
CA GLU A 382 -9.78 24.89 -12.85
C GLU A 382 -11.23 24.67 -13.29
N GLU A 383 -11.52 23.51 -13.90
CA GLU A 383 -12.88 23.12 -14.28
C GLU A 383 -13.82 23.10 -13.06
N TRP A 384 -13.36 22.55 -11.92
CA TRP A 384 -14.12 22.52 -10.67
C TRP A 384 -14.50 23.92 -10.16
N THR A 385 -13.73 24.96 -10.46
CA THR A 385 -14.11 26.34 -10.08
C THR A 385 -15.43 26.80 -10.69
N SER A 386 -15.84 26.19 -11.80
CA SER A 386 -17.10 26.49 -12.50
C SER A 386 -18.16 25.39 -12.35
N THR A 387 -17.74 24.13 -12.28
CA THR A 387 -18.65 22.97 -12.27
C THR A 387 -19.02 22.49 -10.87
N HIS A 388 -18.19 22.80 -9.87
CA HIS A 388 -18.30 22.30 -8.49
C HIS A 388 -18.13 23.45 -7.47
N PRO A 389 -18.99 24.48 -7.50
CA PRO A 389 -18.81 25.70 -6.69
C PRO A 389 -19.13 25.56 -5.19
N THR A 390 -19.93 24.59 -4.77
CA THR A 390 -20.37 24.50 -3.35
C THR A 390 -19.23 24.15 -2.39
N GLY A 391 -18.26 23.36 -2.84
CA GLY A 391 -17.05 23.05 -2.10
C GLY A 391 -17.25 22.14 -0.88
N SER A 392 -16.15 21.52 -0.47
CA SER A 392 -16.04 20.37 0.45
C SER A 392 -16.81 19.12 0.01
N TYR A 393 -16.26 18.42 -0.99
CA TYR A 393 -16.80 17.16 -1.52
C TYR A 393 -16.31 15.93 -0.76
N LEU A 394 -15.21 16.08 -0.01
CA LEU A 394 -14.59 15.03 0.78
C LEU A 394 -14.67 15.39 2.27
N THR A 395 -14.86 14.41 3.14
CA THR A 395 -14.88 14.62 4.59
C THR A 395 -13.99 13.60 5.31
N ALA A 396 -13.35 14.03 6.41
CA ALA A 396 -12.67 13.13 7.33
C ALA A 396 -13.61 12.57 8.42
N ARG A 397 -14.89 12.94 8.42
CA ARG A 397 -15.89 12.49 9.40
C ARG A 397 -16.02 10.96 9.35
N PRO A 398 -15.64 10.21 10.40
CA PRO A 398 -15.78 8.77 10.39
C PRO A 398 -17.24 8.36 10.61
N THR A 399 -17.62 7.18 10.14
CA THR A 399 -18.73 6.43 10.76
C THR A 399 -18.18 5.56 11.87
N VAL A 400 -18.91 5.42 12.98
CA VAL A 400 -18.52 4.55 14.08
C VAL A 400 -19.55 3.42 14.23
N ARG A 401 -19.07 2.18 14.37
CA ARG A 401 -19.92 1.04 14.77
C ARG A 401 -19.40 0.40 16.03
N HIS A 402 -20.32 -0.20 16.77
CA HIS A 402 -20.06 -0.89 18.03
C HIS A 402 -20.49 -2.35 17.96
N THR A 403 -19.74 -3.24 18.62
CA THR A 403 -20.21 -4.59 18.94
C THR A 403 -19.65 -5.10 20.27
N ALA A 404 -20.30 -6.13 20.82
CA ALA A 404 -19.84 -6.83 22.01
C ALA A 404 -18.90 -7.99 21.64
N LEU A 405 -17.76 -8.04 22.33
CA LEU A 405 -16.73 -9.06 22.16
C LEU A 405 -16.93 -10.22 23.14
N ARG A 406 -16.39 -11.39 22.76
CA ARG A 406 -16.30 -12.58 23.59
C ARG A 406 -14.92 -13.21 23.41
N ARG A 407 -14.49 -13.95 24.43
CA ARG A 407 -13.32 -14.81 24.34
C ARG A 407 -13.40 -15.74 23.11
N GLY A 408 -12.34 -15.75 22.31
CA GLY A 408 -12.23 -16.53 21.08
C GLY A 408 -12.77 -15.83 19.83
N ASP A 409 -13.37 -14.65 19.96
CA ASP A 409 -13.68 -13.81 18.80
C ASP A 409 -12.39 -13.32 18.13
N VAL A 410 -12.45 -13.12 16.81
CA VAL A 410 -11.38 -12.54 16.00
C VAL A 410 -11.83 -11.22 15.39
N LEU A 411 -10.91 -10.27 15.28
CA LEU A 411 -11.07 -9.02 14.58
C LEU A 411 -10.06 -8.98 13.44
N VAL A 412 -10.51 -8.60 12.25
CA VAL A 412 -9.65 -8.38 11.08
C VAL A 412 -9.83 -6.94 10.65
N LEU A 413 -8.78 -6.15 10.64
CA LEU A 413 -8.74 -4.83 10.01
C LEU A 413 -7.84 -4.95 8.78
N ALA A 414 -8.28 -4.47 7.62
CA ALA A 414 -7.48 -4.52 6.40
C ALA A 414 -7.70 -3.31 5.49
N SER A 415 -6.66 -2.91 4.76
CA SER A 415 -6.77 -1.94 3.67
C SER A 415 -7.60 -2.51 2.52
N ASP A 416 -8.03 -1.65 1.60
CA ASP A 416 -8.94 -2.07 0.53
C ASP A 416 -8.26 -3.11 -0.39
N GLY A 417 -6.93 -3.08 -0.50
CA GLY A 417 -6.11 -3.98 -1.31
C GLY A 417 -6.32 -5.46 -1.01
N LEU A 418 -6.70 -5.83 0.24
CA LEU A 418 -7.08 -7.21 0.56
C LEU A 418 -8.41 -7.58 -0.12
N SER A 419 -9.44 -6.76 0.07
CA SER A 419 -10.78 -7.00 -0.46
C SER A 419 -10.88 -6.81 -1.98
N GLY A 420 -9.98 -5.99 -2.53
CA GLY A 420 -9.78 -5.71 -3.95
C GLY A 420 -8.79 -6.66 -4.63
N ALA A 421 -8.20 -7.60 -3.88
CA ALA A 421 -7.25 -8.56 -4.42
C ALA A 421 -7.83 -9.34 -5.60
N ASN A 422 -6.99 -9.61 -6.60
CA ASN A 422 -7.39 -10.24 -7.86
C ASN A 422 -8.29 -11.48 -7.67
N GLN A 423 -7.95 -12.33 -6.70
CA GLN A 423 -8.65 -13.58 -6.44
C GLN A 423 -10.06 -13.39 -5.84
N LEU A 424 -10.31 -12.25 -5.21
CA LEU A 424 -11.58 -11.99 -4.53
C LEU A 424 -12.57 -11.19 -5.38
N ARG A 425 -12.14 -10.60 -6.50
CA ARG A 425 -12.96 -9.65 -7.30
C ARG A 425 -14.28 -10.23 -7.80
N ALA A 426 -14.30 -11.52 -8.14
CA ALA A 426 -15.52 -12.20 -8.62
C ALA A 426 -16.50 -12.55 -7.48
N LEU A 427 -16.07 -12.46 -6.22
CA LEU A 427 -16.88 -12.81 -5.08
C LEU A 427 -17.77 -11.63 -4.65
N SER A 428 -18.97 -11.95 -4.19
CA SER A 428 -19.83 -10.99 -3.49
C SER A 428 -19.19 -10.55 -2.16
N SER A 429 -19.57 -9.38 -1.64
CA SER A 429 -19.06 -8.87 -0.36
C SER A 429 -19.21 -9.89 0.78
N ASP A 430 -20.39 -10.48 0.95
CA ASP A 430 -20.64 -11.50 1.98
C ASP A 430 -19.70 -12.72 1.86
N MET A 431 -19.35 -13.13 0.64
CA MET A 431 -18.41 -14.23 0.41
C MET A 431 -16.98 -13.83 0.77
N LYS A 432 -16.55 -12.59 0.44
CA LYS A 432 -15.25 -12.06 0.84
C LYS A 432 -15.13 -12.03 2.37
N GLU A 433 -16.14 -11.50 3.04
CA GLU A 433 -16.17 -11.38 4.50
C GLU A 433 -16.07 -12.74 5.19
N ARG A 434 -16.84 -13.72 4.70
CA ARG A 434 -16.81 -15.11 5.19
C ARG A 434 -15.44 -15.75 4.98
N LEU A 435 -14.83 -15.60 3.80
CA LEU A 435 -13.52 -16.14 3.51
C LEU A 435 -12.44 -15.54 4.43
N ILE A 436 -12.32 -14.21 4.45
CA ILE A 436 -11.30 -13.49 5.22
C ILE A 436 -11.40 -13.83 6.72
N THR A 437 -12.62 -13.81 7.26
CA THR A 437 -12.87 -14.12 8.66
C THR A 437 -12.59 -15.58 9.00
N SER A 438 -12.92 -16.51 8.10
CA SER A 438 -12.61 -17.93 8.27
C SER A 438 -11.11 -18.19 8.26
N LEU A 439 -10.36 -17.59 7.32
CA LEU A 439 -8.90 -17.68 7.28
C LEU A 439 -8.26 -17.15 8.56
N ALA A 440 -8.67 -15.98 9.02
CA ALA A 440 -8.19 -15.39 10.26
C ALA A 440 -8.49 -16.30 11.47
N GLY A 441 -9.73 -16.76 11.57
CA GLY A 441 -10.19 -17.62 12.65
C GLY A 441 -9.48 -18.97 12.71
N ILE A 442 -9.30 -19.64 11.56
CA ILE A 442 -8.54 -20.89 11.46
C ILE A 442 -7.09 -20.66 11.91
N ALA A 443 -6.42 -19.64 11.40
CA ALA A 443 -5.03 -19.38 11.73
C ALA A 443 -4.83 -18.97 13.20
N SER A 444 -5.83 -18.32 13.79
CA SER A 444 -5.85 -17.99 15.22
C SER A 444 -6.22 -19.17 16.13
N ALA A 445 -6.83 -20.23 15.61
CA ALA A 445 -7.27 -21.39 16.39
C ALA A 445 -6.20 -22.49 16.37
N SER A 446 -5.20 -22.39 17.25
CA SER A 446 -4.16 -23.41 17.44
C SER A 446 -4.73 -24.78 17.82
N GLY A 447 -5.09 -25.59 16.81
CA GLY A 447 -5.31 -27.04 16.93
C GLY A 447 -6.73 -27.53 17.21
N ASP A 448 -7.75 -26.67 17.22
CA ASP A 448 -9.13 -27.13 17.43
C ASP A 448 -10.10 -26.24 16.64
N ARG A 449 -10.85 -26.86 15.70
CA ARG A 449 -11.86 -26.32 14.77
C ARG A 449 -11.38 -26.10 13.32
N THR A 450 -11.60 -27.10 12.48
CA THR A 450 -11.50 -26.98 11.01
C THR A 450 -12.88 -26.64 10.44
N CYS A 451 -13.04 -25.45 9.86
CA CYS A 451 -14.17 -25.18 8.97
C CYS A 451 -13.86 -25.74 7.58
N ASP A 452 -14.87 -26.28 6.89
CA ASP A 452 -14.73 -26.69 5.50
C ASP A 452 -14.57 -25.45 4.61
N MET A 453 -13.49 -25.43 3.82
CA MET A 453 -13.11 -24.33 2.94
C MET A 453 -13.07 -24.74 1.46
N SER A 454 -13.48 -25.97 1.11
CA SER A 454 -13.34 -26.48 -0.26
C SER A 454 -14.14 -25.67 -1.30
N ASP A 455 -15.31 -25.16 -0.93
CA ASP A 455 -16.08 -24.26 -1.80
C ASP A 455 -15.30 -22.97 -2.09
N PHE A 456 -14.61 -22.41 -1.09
CA PHE A 456 -13.77 -21.23 -1.29
C PHE A 456 -12.55 -21.51 -2.15
N GLU A 457 -11.86 -22.64 -1.94
CA GLU A 457 -10.75 -23.08 -2.80
C GLU A 457 -11.17 -23.17 -4.28
N GLN A 458 -12.36 -23.71 -4.53
CA GLN A 458 -12.93 -23.77 -5.88
C GLN A 458 -13.24 -22.38 -6.43
N MET A 459 -13.83 -21.48 -5.63
CA MET A 459 -14.20 -20.14 -6.06
C MET A 459 -13.00 -19.23 -6.35
N ILE A 460 -11.99 -19.23 -5.47
CA ILE A 460 -10.75 -18.46 -5.67
C ILE A 460 -9.80 -19.15 -6.63
N GLY A 461 -10.03 -20.42 -6.95
CA GLY A 461 -9.29 -21.19 -7.95
C GLY A 461 -7.87 -21.56 -7.51
N HIS A 462 -7.64 -21.79 -6.22
CA HIS A 462 -6.39 -22.35 -5.71
C HIS A 462 -6.63 -23.02 -4.34
N SER A 463 -5.77 -24.00 -3.98
CA SER A 463 -5.83 -24.62 -2.65
C SER A 463 -5.21 -23.73 -1.58
N LEU A 464 -5.75 -23.78 -0.36
CA LEU A 464 -5.24 -23.04 0.78
C LEU A 464 -3.95 -23.65 1.31
N ALA A 465 -3.01 -22.80 1.69
CA ALA A 465 -1.88 -23.16 2.53
C ALA A 465 -2.32 -23.12 4.00
N TRP A 466 -2.60 -24.31 4.56
CA TRP A 466 -3.06 -24.44 5.94
C TRP A 466 -2.00 -23.97 6.95
N PRO A 467 -2.38 -23.13 7.94
CA PRO A 467 -1.44 -22.56 8.90
C PRO A 467 -0.86 -23.64 9.81
N SER A 468 0.44 -23.52 10.08
CA SER A 468 1.19 -24.33 11.02
C SER A 468 1.32 -23.62 12.38
N GLN A 469 1.68 -24.36 13.41
CA GLN A 469 1.91 -23.78 14.73
C GLN A 469 3.04 -22.73 14.67
N GLY A 470 2.73 -21.50 15.08
CA GLY A 470 3.66 -20.37 15.06
C GLY A 470 3.53 -19.47 13.82
N ASP A 471 2.70 -19.85 12.85
CA ASP A 471 2.37 -18.95 11.73
C ASP A 471 1.59 -17.74 12.22
N LEU A 472 1.82 -16.60 11.60
CA LEU A 472 1.12 -15.35 11.89
C LEU A 472 -0.26 -15.36 11.21
N PRO A 473 -1.38 -15.23 11.94
CA PRO A 473 -2.72 -15.23 11.35
C PRO A 473 -2.90 -14.22 10.22
N ALA A 474 -2.43 -12.98 10.40
CA ALA A 474 -2.51 -11.95 9.36
C ALA A 474 -1.74 -12.32 8.08
N GLN A 475 -0.54 -12.89 8.21
CA GLN A 475 0.23 -13.36 7.06
C GLN A 475 -0.44 -14.56 6.37
N SER A 476 -1.05 -15.46 7.15
CA SER A 476 -1.82 -16.58 6.61
C SER A 476 -3.03 -16.09 5.79
N VAL A 477 -3.76 -15.08 6.28
CA VAL A 477 -4.85 -14.43 5.54
C VAL A 477 -4.33 -13.85 4.22
N LEU A 478 -3.28 -13.03 4.27
CA LEU A 478 -2.69 -12.41 3.08
C LEU A 478 -2.28 -13.45 2.03
N SER A 479 -1.46 -14.42 2.42
CA SER A 479 -0.95 -15.42 1.48
C SER A 479 -2.06 -16.29 0.90
N ASN A 480 -3.05 -16.70 1.69
CA ASN A 480 -4.19 -17.47 1.22
C ASN A 480 -5.17 -16.67 0.37
N VAL A 481 -5.29 -15.37 0.56
CA VAL A 481 -6.08 -14.54 -0.36
C VAL A 481 -5.37 -14.41 -1.71
N LEU A 482 -4.05 -14.23 -1.70
CA LEU A 482 -3.29 -13.97 -2.93
C LEU A 482 -3.01 -15.23 -3.76
N PHE A 483 -2.52 -16.31 -3.14
CA PHE A 483 -2.00 -17.46 -3.88
C PHE A 483 -2.11 -18.82 -3.18
N GLY A 484 -2.25 -18.88 -1.86
CA GLY A 484 -2.31 -20.13 -1.10
C GLY A 484 -1.15 -21.08 -1.41
N ALA A 485 -1.47 -22.28 -1.89
CA ALA A 485 -0.49 -23.29 -2.32
C ALA A 485 -0.11 -23.21 -3.81
N ASP A 486 -0.62 -22.23 -4.57
CA ASP A 486 -0.41 -22.12 -6.02
C ASP A 486 0.84 -21.29 -6.35
N ASP A 487 1.84 -21.95 -6.96
CA ASP A 487 3.11 -21.31 -7.34
C ASP A 487 2.97 -20.34 -8.53
N VAL A 488 1.98 -20.56 -9.40
CA VAL A 488 1.72 -19.67 -10.54
C VAL A 488 1.17 -18.34 -10.05
N LYS A 489 0.19 -18.38 -9.14
CA LYS A 489 -0.36 -17.16 -8.52
C LYS A 489 0.68 -16.45 -7.66
N LEU A 490 1.49 -17.18 -6.90
CA LEU A 490 2.59 -16.59 -6.14
C LEU A 490 3.56 -15.85 -7.08
N ALA A 491 3.93 -16.47 -8.20
CA ALA A 491 4.77 -15.82 -9.20
C ALA A 491 4.12 -14.55 -9.76
N ALA A 492 2.82 -14.56 -10.07
CA ALA A 492 2.11 -13.39 -10.57
C ALA A 492 2.24 -12.17 -9.63
N GLU A 493 2.07 -12.39 -8.32
CA GLU A 493 2.15 -11.33 -7.30
C GLU A 493 3.56 -10.72 -7.18
N VAL A 494 4.62 -11.54 -7.34
CA VAL A 494 6.00 -11.06 -7.16
C VAL A 494 6.66 -10.56 -8.45
N THR A 495 6.14 -10.92 -9.63
CA THR A 495 6.85 -10.69 -10.91
C THR A 495 6.31 -9.57 -11.80
N MET A 496 5.31 -8.81 -11.33
CA MET A 496 4.64 -7.75 -12.11
C MET A 496 4.11 -8.26 -13.44
N GLU A 497 3.00 -9.01 -13.49
CA GLU A 497 2.33 -9.18 -14.78
C GLU A 497 1.91 -7.81 -15.31
N PHE A 498 2.40 -7.39 -16.49
CA PHE A 498 1.66 -6.38 -17.24
C PHE A 498 0.43 -7.12 -17.73
N PRO A 499 -0.78 -6.83 -17.23
CA PRO A 499 -1.94 -7.54 -17.70
C PRO A 499 -2.02 -7.35 -19.21
N ARG A 500 -2.07 -8.46 -19.96
CA ARG A 500 -2.50 -8.42 -21.35
C ARG A 500 -3.98 -8.04 -21.34
N GLY A 501 -4.29 -6.73 -21.27
CA GLY A 501 -5.66 -6.20 -21.24
C GLY A 501 -5.96 -5.30 -20.03
N LYS A 502 -7.27 -5.14 -19.72
CA LYS A 502 -7.80 -4.31 -18.62
C LYS A 502 -7.63 -4.90 -17.21
N GLY A 503 -6.62 -5.73 -16.96
CA GLY A 503 -6.38 -6.25 -15.62
C GLY A 503 -6.03 -5.09 -14.67
N GLN A 504 -6.71 -4.98 -13.54
CA GLN A 504 -6.37 -3.97 -12.52
C GLN A 504 -5.21 -4.48 -11.67
N TRP A 505 -4.26 -3.59 -11.41
CA TRP A 505 -3.09 -3.82 -10.56
C TRP A 505 -3.48 -4.26 -9.14
N GLN A 506 -2.59 -5.00 -8.49
CA GLN A 506 -2.70 -5.28 -7.06
C GLN A 506 -2.26 -4.02 -6.31
N ASP A 507 -3.06 -3.57 -5.33
CA ASP A 507 -2.69 -2.48 -4.43
C ASP A 507 -1.87 -3.00 -3.25
N ASP A 508 -1.26 -2.08 -2.50
CA ASP A 508 -0.67 -2.39 -1.20
C ASP A 508 -1.71 -3.06 -0.29
N ILE A 509 -1.27 -3.98 0.56
CA ILE A 509 -2.17 -4.71 1.45
C ILE A 509 -1.63 -4.69 2.86
N SER A 510 -2.42 -4.18 3.79
CA SER A 510 -2.14 -4.26 5.21
C SER A 510 -3.27 -4.98 5.91
N VAL A 511 -2.93 -5.96 6.73
CA VAL A 511 -3.90 -6.78 7.48
C VAL A 511 -3.44 -6.88 8.92
N LEU A 512 -4.34 -6.59 9.84
CA LEU A 512 -4.19 -6.80 11.27
C LEU A 512 -5.25 -7.78 11.73
N VAL A 513 -4.84 -8.87 12.37
CA VAL A 513 -5.71 -9.87 12.99
C VAL A 513 -5.50 -9.85 14.50
N ALA A 514 -6.55 -9.58 15.26
CA ALA A 514 -6.54 -9.61 16.72
C ALA A 514 -7.50 -10.69 17.23
N LYS A 515 -7.05 -11.54 18.15
CA LYS A 515 -7.82 -12.60 18.78
C LYS A 515 -8.01 -12.29 20.26
N VAL A 516 -9.25 -12.32 20.74
CA VAL A 516 -9.58 -12.15 22.17
C VAL A 516 -9.30 -13.46 22.92
N ILE A 517 -8.48 -13.42 23.98
CA ILE A 517 -7.97 -14.63 24.68
C ILE A 517 -8.54 -14.94 26.05
#